data_AF-A0A2N8EKX2-F1
#
_entry.id   AF-A0A2N8EKX2-F1
#
_cell.length_a   1.000
_cell.length_b   1.000
_cell.length_c   1.000
_cell.angle_alpha   90.00
_cell.angle_beta   90.00
_cell.angle_gamma   90.00
#
_symmetry.space_group_name_H-M   'P 1'
#
loop_
_entity.id
_entity.type
_entity.pdbx_description
1 polymer ?
#
loop_
_entity_poly.entity_id
_entity_poly.type
_entity_poly.pdbx_seq_one_letter_code
_entity_poly.pdbx_strand_id
1 'polypeptide(L)'
;DGYGLDGVYAANRLATASCDVHLDALIFGLSFVAVIPQEDGSVLVRPQSPKNCTGRFSADGSRLVAGLVVQQTCDPEVVEAELLLPDVIVQV
;
A
#
# COMPACT_ATOMS: atom_id res chain seq x y z
N ASP A 1 -25.36 -8.22 8.56
CA ASP A 1 -24.68 -7.03 8.01
C ASP A 1 -23.20 -7.17 8.32
N GLY A 2 -22.42 -7.60 7.32
CA GLY A 2 -21.09 -8.19 7.51
C GLY A 2 -20.06 -7.14 7.88
N TYR A 3 -19.58 -7.17 9.14
CA TYR A 3 -18.44 -6.40 9.68
C TYR A 3 -18.40 -4.87 9.43
N GLY A 4 -19.40 -4.26 8.77
CA GLY A 4 -19.39 -2.85 8.39
C GLY A 4 -18.39 -2.48 7.29
N LEU A 5 -17.89 -3.46 6.52
CA LEU A 5 -16.79 -3.26 5.56
C LEU A 5 -17.23 -2.91 4.14
N ASP A 6 -18.54 -2.98 3.84
CA ASP A 6 -19.05 -2.74 2.48
C ASP A 6 -18.68 -1.33 1.97
N GLY A 7 -18.72 -0.32 2.85
CA GLY A 7 -18.28 1.04 2.53
C GLY A 7 -16.79 1.13 2.23
N VAL A 8 -15.95 0.44 3.01
CA VAL A 8 -14.50 0.36 2.78
C VAL A 8 -14.21 -0.33 1.44
N TYR A 9 -14.93 -1.42 1.15
CA TYR A 9 -14.78 -2.19 -0.08
C TYR A 9 -15.12 -1.35 -1.32
N ALA A 10 -16.24 -0.63 -1.28
CA ALA A 10 -16.67 0.24 -2.37
C ALA A 10 -15.74 1.45 -2.55
N ALA A 11 -15.42 2.17 -1.47
CA ALA A 11 -14.59 3.39 -1.51
C ALA A 11 -13.20 3.14 -2.08
N ASN A 12 -12.61 1.98 -1.76
CA ASN A 12 -11.28 1.59 -2.22
C ASN A 12 -11.30 0.78 -3.53
N ARG A 13 -12.48 0.56 -4.12
CA ARG A 13 -12.65 -0.23 -5.36
C ARG A 13 -11.98 -1.60 -5.26
N LEU A 14 -12.11 -2.27 -4.10
CA LEU A 14 -11.35 -3.49 -3.80
C LEU A 14 -11.68 -4.65 -4.74
N ALA A 15 -12.84 -4.64 -5.41
CA ALA A 15 -13.16 -5.59 -6.47
C ALA A 15 -12.12 -5.61 -7.61
N THR A 16 -11.51 -4.47 -7.93
CA THR A 16 -10.47 -4.36 -8.96
C THR A 16 -9.09 -4.36 -8.33
N ALA A 17 -8.86 -3.51 -7.32
CA ALA A 17 -7.52 -3.33 -6.73
C ALA A 17 -6.97 -4.62 -6.11
N SER A 18 -7.83 -5.50 -5.60
CA SER A 18 -7.38 -6.80 -5.07
C SER A 18 -6.81 -7.70 -6.17
N CYS A 19 -7.33 -7.67 -7.40
CA CYS A 19 -6.81 -8.49 -8.50
C CYS A 19 -5.34 -8.17 -8.78
N ASP A 20 -4.99 -6.89 -8.79
CA ASP A 20 -3.62 -6.43 -9.05
C ASP A 20 -2.66 -6.90 -7.93
N VAL A 21 -3.08 -6.79 -6.67
CA VAL A 21 -2.31 -7.24 -5.50
C VAL A 21 -2.08 -8.76 -5.51
N HIS A 22 -3.11 -9.54 -5.89
CA HIS A 22 -2.97 -10.99 -6.01
C HIS A 22 -2.08 -11.39 -7.20
N LEU A 23 -2.18 -10.66 -8.31
CA LEU A 23 -1.31 -10.88 -9.47
C LEU A 23 0.16 -10.60 -9.13
N ASP A 24 0.45 -9.50 -8.43
CA ASP A 24 1.80 -9.20 -7.96
C ASP A 24 2.32 -10.29 -7.02
N ALA A 25 1.50 -10.82 -6.11
CA ALA A 25 1.88 -11.93 -5.25
C ALA A 25 2.18 -13.22 -6.05
N LEU A 26 1.42 -13.50 -7.10
CA LEU A 26 1.66 -14.65 -7.98
C LEU A 26 2.95 -14.50 -8.80
N ILE A 27 3.30 -13.29 -9.23
CA ILE A 27 4.49 -13.03 -10.05
C ILE A 27 5.76 -12.94 -9.19
N PHE A 28 5.70 -12.24 -8.05
CA PHE A 28 6.86 -11.89 -7.24
C PHE A 28 6.98 -12.70 -5.94
N GLY A 29 5.99 -13.53 -5.62
CA GLY A 29 5.94 -14.32 -4.38
C GLY A 29 5.49 -13.53 -3.15
N LEU A 30 5.27 -12.22 -3.29
CA LEU A 30 4.80 -11.31 -2.25
C LEU A 30 4.10 -10.11 -2.89
N SER A 31 3.26 -9.42 -2.12
CA SER A 31 2.69 -8.13 -2.49
C SER A 31 2.48 -7.28 -1.25
N PHE A 32 2.34 -5.97 -1.43
CA PHE A 32 2.24 -5.01 -0.34
C PHE A 32 0.98 -4.17 -0.46
N VAL A 33 0.40 -3.86 0.69
CA VAL A 33 -0.78 -2.98 0.79
C VAL A 33 -0.55 -2.02 1.94
N ALA A 34 -0.66 -0.71 1.67
CA ALA A 34 -0.71 0.32 2.69
C ALA A 34 -2.17 0.55 3.11
N VAL A 35 -2.42 0.55 4.42
CA VAL A 35 -3.74 0.85 5.01
C VAL A 35 -3.59 2.14 5.80
N ILE A 36 -4.27 3.20 5.33
CA ILE A 36 -4.01 4.58 5.74
C ILE A 36 -5.30 5.16 6.33
N PRO A 37 -5.34 5.46 7.64
CA PRO A 37 -6.49 6.14 8.24
C PRO A 37 -6.59 7.57 7.68
N GLN A 38 -7.81 8.03 7.48
CA GLN A 38 -8.13 9.40 7.06
C GLN A 38 -8.72 10.19 8.24
N GLU A 39 -8.67 11.52 8.18
CA GLU A 39 -9.17 12.41 9.25
C GLU A 39 -10.68 12.28 9.47
N ASP A 40 -11.44 11.91 8.43
CA ASP A 40 -12.89 11.70 8.48
C ASP A 40 -13.28 10.33 9.07
N GLY A 41 -12.30 9.55 9.55
CA GLY A 41 -12.49 8.21 10.08
C GLY A 41 -12.63 7.12 9.01
N SER A 42 -12.52 7.47 7.73
CA SER A 42 -12.43 6.49 6.65
C SER A 42 -11.03 5.88 6.55
N VAL A 43 -10.90 4.84 5.73
CA VAL A 43 -9.64 4.13 5.51
C VAL A 43 -9.37 4.04 4.01
N LEU A 44 -8.18 4.47 3.62
CA LEU A 44 -7.64 4.31 2.28
C LEU A 44 -6.75 3.06 2.23
N VAL A 45 -6.98 2.19 1.27
CA VAL A 45 -6.23 0.96 1.01
C VAL A 45 -5.52 1.13 -0.32
N ARG A 46 -4.19 1.24 -0.30
CA ARG A 46 -3.36 1.49 -1.48
C ARG A 46 -2.42 0.31 -1.74
N PRO A 47 -2.62 -0.45 -2.83
CA PRO A 47 -1.63 -1.42 -3.32
C PRO A 47 -0.27 -0.78 -3.55
N GLN A 48 0.80 -1.51 -3.27
CA GLN A 48 2.17 -1.12 -3.60
C GLN A 48 2.86 -2.26 -4.33
N SER A 49 3.49 -1.94 -5.47
CA SER A 49 4.13 -2.96 -6.29
C SER A 49 5.44 -3.43 -5.63
N PRO A 50 5.72 -4.74 -5.61
CA PRO A 50 7.03 -5.25 -5.17
C PRO A 50 8.20 -4.70 -5.98
N LYS A 51 7.96 -4.19 -7.20
CA LYS A 51 9.00 -3.62 -8.06
C LYS A 51 9.56 -2.29 -7.55
N ASN A 52 8.77 -1.56 -6.77
CA ASN A 52 9.10 -0.19 -6.37
C ASN A 52 8.95 0.04 -4.87
N CYS A 53 8.65 -1.01 -4.11
CA CYS A 53 8.50 -0.99 -2.67
C CYS A 53 9.59 -1.85 -2.02
N THR A 54 10.27 -1.30 -1.03
CA THR A 54 11.18 -2.03 -0.15
C THR A 54 10.86 -1.70 1.30
N GLY A 55 11.38 -2.45 2.26
CA GLY A 55 11.11 -2.17 3.65
C GLY A 55 11.78 -3.11 4.62
N ARG A 56 11.54 -2.84 5.90
CA ARG A 56 11.99 -3.68 7.00
C ARG A 56 10.82 -4.52 7.48
N PHE A 57 10.94 -5.85 7.40
CA PHE A 57 9.94 -6.76 7.93
C PHE A 57 9.89 -6.72 9.46
N SER A 58 8.72 -7.03 10.01
CA SER A 58 8.54 -7.42 11.41
C SER A 58 9.29 -8.72 11.71
N ALA A 59 9.52 -8.99 12.99
CA ALA A 59 10.26 -10.19 13.42
C ALA A 59 9.58 -11.51 13.00
N ASP A 60 8.25 -11.50 12.87
CA ASP A 60 7.44 -12.64 12.39
C ASP A 60 7.29 -12.68 10.86
N GLY A 61 7.86 -11.71 10.13
CA GLY A 61 7.80 -11.62 8.68
C GLY A 61 6.42 -11.28 8.10
N SER A 62 5.42 -10.99 8.92
CA SER A 62 4.02 -10.84 8.47
C SER A 62 3.71 -9.47 7.85
N ARG A 63 4.49 -8.43 8.19
CA ARG A 63 4.29 -7.05 7.72
C ARG A 63 5.58 -6.28 7.61
N LEU A 64 5.53 -5.14 6.91
CA LEU A 64 6.59 -4.14 6.98
C LEU A 64 6.37 -3.23 8.20
N VAL A 65 7.40 -3.07 9.03
CA VAL A 65 7.41 -2.08 10.13
C VAL A 65 7.88 -0.70 9.66
N ALA A 66 8.44 -0.64 8.46
CA ALA A 66 8.73 0.57 7.71
C ALA A 66 8.83 0.17 6.22
N GLY A 67 8.23 0.96 5.34
CA GLY A 67 8.29 0.76 3.89
C GLY A 67 8.76 2.03 3.19
N LEU A 68 9.46 1.88 2.07
CA LEU A 68 9.82 2.95 1.15
C LEU A 68 9.30 2.59 -0.23
N VAL A 69 8.50 3.47 -0.80
CA VAL A 69 8.00 3.36 -2.17
C VAL A 69 8.65 4.45 -3.01
N VAL A 70 9.16 4.10 -4.18
CA VAL A 70 9.87 5.04 -5.07
C VAL A 70 9.25 4.99 -6.46
N GLN A 71 8.70 6.09 -6.95
CA GLN A 71 8.01 6.14 -8.24
C GLN A 71 8.65 7.18 -9.15
N GLN A 72 8.80 6.83 -10.42
CA GLN A 72 9.19 7.79 -11.45
C GLN A 72 8.01 8.69 -11.76
N THR A 73 8.25 9.99 -11.89
CA THR A 73 7.22 10.94 -12.30
C THR A 73 7.18 11.08 -13.83
N CYS A 74 6.34 11.98 -14.33
CA CYS A 74 6.35 12.35 -15.74
C CYS A 74 7.60 13.17 -16.13
N ASP A 75 8.28 13.79 -15.16
CA ASP A 75 9.59 14.39 -15.34
C ASP A 75 10.66 13.34 -15.03
N PRO A 76 11.51 12.95 -16.01
CA PRO A 76 12.52 11.90 -15.81
C PRO A 76 13.60 12.28 -14.80
N GLU A 77 13.74 13.55 -14.45
CA GLU A 77 14.69 14.02 -13.44
C GLU A 77 14.08 14.05 -12.02
N VAL A 78 12.78 13.79 -11.89
CA VAL A 78 12.06 13.83 -10.61
C VAL A 78 11.56 12.44 -10.25
N VAL A 79 11.90 12.05 -9.03
CA VAL A 79 11.47 10.81 -8.39
C VAL A 79 10.66 11.16 -7.16
N GLU A 80 9.46 10.60 -7.06
CA GLU A 80 8.64 10.68 -5.85
C GLU A 80 9.00 9.54 -4.91
N ALA A 81 9.26 9.86 -3.65
CA ALA A 81 9.51 8.88 -2.61
C ALA A 81 8.50 9.00 -1.48
N GLU A 82 7.96 7.87 -1.05
CA GLU A 82 7.04 7.79 0.07
C GLU A 82 7.57 6.81 1.12
N LEU A 83 7.84 7.34 2.32
CA LEU A 83 8.21 6.57 3.49
C LEU A 83 6.96 6.28 4.33
N LEU A 84 6.59 5.01 4.41
CA LEU A 84 5.47 4.47 5.16
C LEU A 84 5.97 3.99 6.52
N LEU A 85 5.69 4.75 7.58
CA LEU A 85 5.97 4.37 8.96
C LEU A 85 4.66 3.98 9.67
N PRO A 86 4.73 3.32 10.85
CA PRO A 86 3.52 2.87 11.56
C PRO A 86 2.55 4.00 11.91
N ASP A 87 3.08 5.19 12.18
CA ASP A 87 2.31 6.33 12.72
C ASP A 87 2.24 7.51 11.76
N VAL A 88 3.06 7.54 10.70
CA VAL A 88 3.17 8.68 9.79
C VAL A 88 3.59 8.24 8.39
N ILE A 89 3.14 9.01 7.40
CA ILE A 89 3.59 8.90 6.02
C ILE A 89 4.37 10.16 5.69
N VAL A 90 5.59 10.00 5.18
CA VAL A 90 6.44 11.11 4.73
C VAL A 90 6.57 11.02 3.21
N GLN A 91 6.29 12.11 2.52
CA GLN A 91 6.40 12.23 1.06
C GLN A 91 7.47 13.26 0.72
N VAL A 92 8.37 12.93 -0.21
CA VAL A 92 9.49 13.76 -0.66
C VAL A 92 9.62 13.70 -2.17
#